data_AF-A0A0F9TIH0-F1
#
_entry.id   AF-A0A0F9TIH0-F1
#
_cell.length_a   1.000
_cell.length_b   1.000
_cell.length_c   1.000
_cell.angle_alpha   90.00
_cell.angle_beta   90.00
_cell.angle_gamma   90.00
#
_symmetry.space_group_name_H-M   'P 1'
#
loop_
_entity.id
_entity.type
_entity.pdbx_description
1 polymer ?
#
loop_
_entity_poly.entity_id
_entity_poly.type
_entity_poly.pdbx_seq_one_letter_code
_entity_poly.pdbx_strand_id
1 'polypeptide(L)'
;MERCKKTGRVLPTYSLGELHSRFLDNEIFLSIYNNWVNEGYKYYDKPSIDRIDNAEGYTMDNIQVLTWQDNRQKGDIENSHVTTQVVQSSMDGLRLAVFPSIKEAVKATGCHQGLISACCLGQRNQTGGYKWHYGNYKRK
;
A
#
# COMPACT_ATOMS: atom_id res chain seq x y z
N MET A 1 -6.11 18.95 -0.63
CA MET A 1 -5.91 19.30 -2.05
C MET A 1 -4.46 19.12 -2.54
N GLU A 2 -3.43 19.47 -1.76
CA GLU A 2 -2.01 19.35 -2.19
C GLU A 2 -1.58 17.93 -2.58
N ARG A 3 -2.06 16.91 -1.84
CA ARG A 3 -1.74 15.51 -2.14
C ARG A 3 -2.25 15.05 -3.51
N CYS A 4 -3.43 15.51 -3.94
CA CYS A 4 -3.99 15.18 -5.25
C CYS A 4 -3.20 15.84 -6.39
N LYS A 5 -2.73 17.08 -6.19
CA LYS A 5 -1.85 17.79 -7.13
C LYS A 5 -0.55 17.02 -7.38
N LYS A 6 0.05 16.45 -6.33
CA LYS A 6 1.29 15.65 -6.42
C LYS A 6 1.10 14.32 -7.15
N THR A 7 -0.11 13.77 -7.15
CA THR A 7 -0.39 12.44 -7.73
C THR A 7 -1.22 12.48 -9.01
N GLY A 8 -1.55 13.66 -9.53
CA GLY A 8 -2.39 13.81 -10.73
C GLY A 8 -3.83 13.27 -10.59
N ARG A 9 -4.32 13.08 -9.36
CA ARG A 9 -5.66 12.51 -9.13
C ARG A 9 -6.74 13.57 -9.26
N VAL A 10 -7.85 13.19 -9.88
CA VAL A 10 -9.06 14.03 -9.99
C VAL A 10 -9.58 14.38 -8.60
N LEU A 11 -9.94 15.64 -8.40
CA LEU A 11 -10.55 16.11 -7.16
C LEU A 11 -12.01 15.65 -7.09
N PRO A 12 -12.53 15.34 -5.88
CA PRO A 12 -13.95 15.11 -5.70
C PRO A 12 -14.76 16.31 -6.19
N THR A 13 -15.83 16.06 -6.95
CA THR A 13 -16.72 17.10 -7.49
C THR A 13 -18.04 17.22 -6.72
N TYR A 14 -18.33 16.29 -5.82
CA TYR A 14 -19.53 16.29 -4.99
C TYR A 14 -19.37 17.21 -3.76
N SER A 15 -20.50 17.71 -3.27
CA SER A 15 -20.62 18.47 -2.04
C SER A 15 -20.59 17.57 -0.79
N LEU A 16 -20.37 18.18 0.38
CA LEU A 16 -20.45 17.48 1.66
C LEU A 16 -21.84 16.86 1.90
N GLY A 17 -22.91 17.56 1.49
CA GLY A 17 -24.28 17.07 1.62
C GLY A 17 -24.52 15.81 0.80
N GLU A 18 -24.04 15.78 -0.46
CA GLU A 18 -24.14 14.59 -1.30
C GLU A 18 -23.36 13.40 -0.72
N LEU A 19 -22.17 13.64 -0.15
CA LEU A 19 -21.39 12.60 0.52
C LEU A 19 -22.15 12.03 1.73
N HIS A 20 -22.73 12.90 2.57
CA HIS A 20 -23.49 12.49 3.75
C HIS A 20 -24.71 11.65 3.37
N SER A 21 -25.54 12.16 2.45
CA SER A 21 -26.73 11.45 1.98
C SER A 21 -26.41 10.11 1.34
N ARG A 22 -25.28 9.99 0.64
CA ARG A 22 -24.90 8.73 0.00
C ARG A 22 -24.33 7.69 0.97
N PHE A 23 -23.52 8.13 1.93
CA PHE A 23 -22.67 7.21 2.71
C PHE A 23 -22.86 7.26 4.22
N LEU A 24 -23.33 8.36 4.80
CA LEU A 24 -23.48 8.49 6.26
C LEU A 24 -24.92 8.31 6.73
N ASP A 25 -25.89 8.53 5.84
CA ASP A 25 -27.31 8.32 6.13
C ASP A 25 -27.83 6.98 5.58
N ASN A 26 -26.94 6.13 5.05
CA ASN A 26 -27.33 4.84 4.48
C ASN A 26 -27.31 3.70 5.51
N GLU A 27 -28.06 2.63 5.21
CA GLU A 27 -28.19 1.47 6.11
C GLU A 27 -26.86 0.79 6.41
N ILE A 28 -25.91 0.81 5.47
CA ILE A 28 -24.59 0.18 5.62
C ILE A 28 -23.79 0.89 6.72
N PHE A 29 -23.69 2.22 6.65
CA PHE A 29 -22.98 3.00 7.66
C PHE A 29 -23.67 2.91 9.01
N LEU A 30 -24.99 3.04 9.05
CA LEU A 30 -25.75 2.94 10.30
C LEU A 30 -25.56 1.56 10.95
N SER A 31 -25.53 0.49 10.16
CA SER A 31 -25.25 -0.86 10.66
C SER A 31 -23.86 -0.97 11.29
N ILE A 32 -22.82 -0.52 10.58
CA ILE A 32 -21.42 -0.55 11.08
C ILE A 32 -21.27 0.35 12.32
N TYR A 33 -21.85 1.55 12.29
CA TYR A 33 -21.82 2.48 13.41
C TYR A 33 -22.51 1.91 14.65
N ASN A 34 -23.72 1.38 14.51
CA ASN A 34 -24.47 0.81 15.63
C ASN A 34 -23.75 -0.40 16.21
N ASN A 35 -23.18 -1.27 15.37
CA ASN A 35 -22.36 -2.38 15.84
C ASN A 35 -21.14 -1.88 16.64
N TRP A 36 -20.43 -0.89 16.11
CA TRP A 36 -19.28 -0.29 16.81
C TRP A 36 -19.65 0.31 18.17
N VAL A 37 -20.80 0.99 18.26
CA VAL A 37 -21.33 1.52 19.53
C VAL A 37 -21.70 0.38 20.49
N ASN A 38 -22.46 -0.61 20.03
CA ASN A 38 -22.93 -1.74 20.84
C ASN A 38 -21.77 -2.58 21.39
N GLU A 39 -20.69 -2.71 20.63
CA GLU A 39 -19.49 -3.44 21.03
C GLU A 39 -18.55 -2.62 21.92
N GLY A 40 -18.93 -1.40 22.32
CA GLY A 40 -18.17 -0.57 23.25
C GLY A 40 -17.01 0.19 22.60
N TYR A 41 -17.20 0.65 21.36
CA TYR A 41 -16.23 1.47 20.62
C TYR A 41 -14.88 0.79 20.39
N LYS A 42 -14.88 -0.52 20.15
CA LYS A 42 -13.67 -1.28 19.82
C LYS A 42 -12.91 -0.63 18.67
N TYR A 43 -11.59 -0.53 18.82
CA TYR A 43 -10.73 0.15 17.85
C TYR A 43 -10.87 -0.41 16.42
N TYR A 44 -10.92 -1.73 16.29
CA TYR A 44 -10.95 -2.44 15.01
C TYR A 44 -12.29 -2.32 14.26
N ASP A 45 -13.39 -2.11 14.98
CA ASP A 45 -14.74 -2.03 14.41
C ASP A 45 -15.13 -0.59 14.01
N LYS A 46 -14.23 0.38 14.21
CA LYS A 46 -14.49 1.79 13.93
C LYS A 46 -14.92 2.00 12.47
N PRO A 47 -16.04 2.69 12.19
CA PRO A 47 -16.43 3.02 10.83
C PRO A 47 -15.36 3.85 10.12
N SER A 48 -15.09 3.51 8.86
CA SER A 48 -14.09 4.14 8.01
C SER A 48 -14.65 4.32 6.60
N ILE A 49 -14.45 5.52 6.04
CA ILE A 49 -14.65 5.77 4.60
C ILE A 49 -13.32 5.59 3.90
N ASP A 50 -13.28 4.79 2.85
CA ASP A 50 -12.10 4.67 1.99
C ASP A 50 -12.46 4.40 0.52
N ARG A 51 -11.45 4.38 -0.35
CA ARG A 51 -11.62 4.12 -1.79
C ARG A 51 -11.93 2.65 -2.08
N ILE A 52 -12.59 2.37 -3.19
CA ILE A 52 -12.77 1.01 -3.73
C ILE A 52 -11.51 0.60 -4.49
N ASP A 53 -11.07 1.43 -5.43
CA ASP A 53 -9.80 1.33 -6.14
C ASP A 53 -8.85 2.44 -5.67
N ASN A 54 -7.67 2.05 -5.19
CA ASN A 54 -6.66 2.97 -4.69
C ASN A 54 -5.90 3.73 -5.80
N ALA A 55 -5.98 3.27 -7.05
CA ALA A 55 -5.43 3.93 -8.22
C ALA A 55 -6.23 5.21 -8.52
N GLU A 56 -7.55 5.14 -8.33
CA GLU A 56 -8.48 6.24 -8.55
C GLU A 56 -8.57 7.23 -7.36
N GLY A 57 -9.28 8.34 -7.62
CA GLY A 57 -9.58 9.38 -6.63
C GLY A 57 -10.79 9.05 -5.77
N TYR A 58 -11.14 9.95 -4.85
CA TYR A 58 -12.38 9.84 -4.07
C TYR A 58 -13.56 10.35 -4.93
N THR A 59 -14.01 9.55 -5.89
CA THR A 59 -15.24 9.81 -6.66
C THR A 59 -16.43 9.14 -5.98
N MET A 60 -17.66 9.58 -6.26
CA MET A 60 -18.85 9.04 -5.58
C MET A 60 -19.03 7.53 -5.80
N ASP A 61 -18.59 7.03 -6.96
CA ASP A 61 -18.67 5.61 -7.30
C ASP A 61 -17.45 4.80 -6.86
N ASN A 62 -16.37 5.47 -6.41
CA ASN A 62 -15.13 4.85 -5.94
C ASN A 62 -14.97 4.94 -4.42
N ILE A 63 -16.04 5.24 -3.67
CA ILE A 63 -16.02 5.34 -2.21
C ILE A 63 -16.87 4.23 -1.60
N GLN A 64 -16.40 3.68 -0.49
CA GLN A 64 -17.11 2.69 0.31
C GLN A 64 -16.96 2.96 1.81
N VAL A 65 -17.88 2.41 2.59
CA VAL A 65 -17.82 2.37 4.06
C VAL A 65 -17.43 0.97 4.50
N LEU A 66 -16.44 0.88 5.38
CA LEU A 66 -15.90 -0.35 5.93
C LEU A 66 -15.59 -0.16 7.42
N THR A 67 -15.29 -1.24 8.15
CA THR A 67 -14.61 -1.10 9.46
C THR A 67 -13.14 -0.74 9.26
N TRP A 68 -12.47 -0.29 10.33
CA TRP A 68 -11.02 -0.05 10.32
C TRP A 68 -10.25 -1.33 9.99
N GLN A 69 -10.68 -2.47 10.55
CA GLN A 69 -10.08 -3.77 10.30
C GLN A 69 -10.19 -4.20 8.83
N ASP A 70 -11.39 -4.08 8.24
CA ASP A 70 -11.61 -4.44 6.85
C ASP A 70 -10.81 -3.53 5.91
N ASN A 71 -10.76 -2.23 6.20
CA ASN A 71 -9.97 -1.29 5.43
C ASN A 71 -8.46 -1.60 5.52
N ARG A 72 -7.98 -2.01 6.70
CA ARG A 72 -6.59 -2.44 6.91
C ARG A 72 -6.26 -3.68 6.09
N GLN A 73 -7.14 -4.69 6.11
CA GLN A 73 -6.97 -5.94 5.37
C GLN A 73 -6.99 -5.71 3.86
N LYS A 74 -7.93 -4.90 3.37
CA LYS A 74 -7.98 -4.48 1.96
C LYS A 74 -6.65 -3.84 1.55
N GLY A 75 -6.15 -2.90 2.35
CA GLY A 75 -4.86 -2.26 2.10
C GLY A 75 -3.68 -3.25 2.07
N ASP A 76 -3.68 -4.29 2.90
CA ASP A 76 -2.65 -5.35 2.84
C ASP A 76 -2.73 -6.14 1.53
N ILE A 77 -3.93 -6.49 1.08
CA ILE A 77 -4.14 -7.23 -0.18
C ILE A 77 -3.71 -6.36 -1.37
N GLU A 78 -4.13 -5.10 -1.41
CA GLU A 78 -3.76 -4.14 -2.46
C GLU A 78 -2.23 -3.96 -2.54
N ASN A 79 -1.56 -3.86 -1.40
CA ASN A 79 -0.10 -3.67 -1.35
C ASN A 79 0.69 -4.97 -1.49
N SER A 80 0.07 -6.14 -1.34
CA SER A 80 0.77 -7.45 -1.41
C SER A 80 1.43 -7.72 -2.76
N HIS A 81 0.92 -7.11 -3.83
CA HIS A 81 1.45 -7.25 -5.19
C HIS A 81 2.47 -6.16 -5.57
N VAL A 82 2.67 -5.16 -4.71
CA VAL A 82 3.63 -4.08 -4.94
C VAL A 82 5.01 -4.55 -4.47
N THR A 83 5.75 -5.19 -5.37
CA THR A 83 7.13 -5.61 -5.09
C THR A 83 8.16 -4.67 -5.69
N THR A 84 9.16 -4.29 -4.91
CA THR A 84 10.33 -3.58 -5.42
C THR A 84 11.36 -4.58 -5.91
N GLN A 85 11.62 -4.55 -7.22
CA GLN A 85 12.67 -5.34 -7.84
C GLN A 85 14.03 -5.02 -7.23
N VAL A 86 14.91 -6.01 -7.13
CA VAL A 86 16.31 -5.80 -6.73
C VAL A 86 17.25 -6.37 -7.77
N VAL A 87 18.35 -5.67 -7.98
CA VAL A 87 19.41 -6.04 -8.90
C VAL A 87 20.63 -6.45 -8.09
N GLN A 88 21.18 -7.60 -8.47
CA GLN A 88 22.42 -8.13 -7.93
C GLN A 88 23.54 -7.83 -8.93
N SER A 89 24.64 -7.28 -8.43
CA SER A 89 25.83 -6.98 -9.24
C SER A 89 27.09 -7.53 -8.59
N SER A 90 28.11 -7.82 -9.39
CA SER A 90 29.45 -8.15 -8.92
C SER A 90 30.08 -6.95 -8.20
N MET A 91 31.20 -7.19 -7.53
CA MET A 91 31.96 -6.12 -6.87
C MET A 91 32.50 -5.08 -7.85
N ASP A 92 32.78 -5.49 -9.08
CA ASP A 92 33.23 -4.64 -10.18
C ASP A 92 32.08 -3.92 -10.90
N GLY A 93 30.83 -4.13 -10.45
CA GLY A 93 29.65 -3.43 -10.96
C GLY A 93 28.95 -4.12 -12.13
N LEU A 94 29.37 -5.33 -12.52
CA LEU A 94 28.68 -6.10 -13.55
C LEU A 94 27.34 -6.60 -13.01
N ARG A 95 26.24 -6.30 -13.71
CA ARG A 95 24.90 -6.82 -13.37
C ARG A 95 24.85 -8.33 -13.57
N LEU A 96 24.56 -9.08 -12.51
CA LEU A 96 24.52 -10.55 -12.50
C LEU A 96 23.09 -11.09 -12.61
N ALA A 97 22.17 -10.54 -11.82
CA ALA A 97 20.79 -11.02 -11.77
C ALA A 97 19.82 -9.92 -11.38
N VAL A 98 18.54 -10.16 -11.66
CA VAL A 98 17.44 -9.27 -11.25
C VAL A 98 16.30 -10.09 -10.71
N PHE A 99 15.90 -9.78 -9.49
CA PHE A 99 14.86 -10.50 -8.76
C PHE A 99 13.62 -9.63 -8.58
N PRO A 100 12.41 -10.18 -8.78
CA PRO A 100 11.16 -9.42 -8.62
C PRO A 100 10.99 -8.77 -7.25
N SER A 101 11.60 -9.35 -6.21
CA SER A 101 11.60 -8.83 -4.85
C SER A 101 12.84 -9.27 -4.08
N ILE A 102 13.10 -8.64 -2.92
CA ILE A 102 14.12 -9.13 -1.98
C ILE A 102 13.83 -10.57 -1.56
N LYS A 103 12.55 -10.94 -1.36
CA LYS A 103 12.18 -12.31 -0.96
C LYS A 103 12.65 -13.36 -1.97
N GLU A 104 12.50 -13.07 -3.27
CA GLU A 104 13.00 -13.97 -4.31
C GLU A 104 14.53 -13.99 -4.38
N ALA A 105 15.19 -12.85 -4.14
CA ALA A 105 16.65 -12.80 -4.03
C ALA A 105 17.17 -13.63 -2.84
N VAL A 106 16.50 -13.58 -1.69
CA VAL A 106 16.83 -14.37 -0.49
C VAL A 106 16.72 -15.86 -0.81
N LYS A 107 15.63 -16.30 -1.44
CA LYS A 107 15.46 -17.71 -1.84
C LYS A 107 16.56 -18.18 -2.78
N ALA A 108 16.95 -17.34 -3.75
CA ALA A 108 17.95 -17.71 -4.75
C ALA A 108 19.39 -17.69 -4.21
N THR A 109 19.71 -16.80 -3.26
CA THR A 109 21.09 -16.54 -2.83
C THR A 109 21.41 -16.94 -1.39
N GLY A 110 20.40 -17.23 -0.56
CA GLY A 110 20.54 -17.46 0.87
C GLY A 110 20.96 -16.22 1.68
N CYS A 111 21.09 -15.05 1.04
CA CYS A 111 21.44 -13.82 1.73
C CYS A 111 20.33 -13.36 2.68
N HIS A 112 20.68 -12.70 3.79
CA HIS A 112 19.70 -12.19 4.74
C HIS A 112 18.92 -10.99 4.16
N GLN A 113 17.58 -11.03 4.24
CA GLN A 113 16.67 -9.99 3.72
C GLN A 113 17.07 -8.57 4.16
N GLY A 114 17.32 -8.38 5.46
CA GLY A 114 17.68 -7.07 6.01
C GLY A 114 19.02 -6.55 5.50
N LEU A 115 19.97 -7.45 5.16
CA LEU A 115 21.28 -7.05 4.65
C LEU A 115 21.20 -6.66 3.18
N ILE A 116 20.38 -7.35 2.37
CA ILE A 116 20.09 -6.92 0.99
C ILE A 116 19.46 -5.52 1.01
N SER A 117 18.47 -5.29 1.88
CA SER A 117 17.82 -3.99 2.01
C SER A 117 18.79 -2.89 2.44
N ALA A 118 19.63 -3.15 3.45
CA ALA A 118 20.67 -2.21 3.89
C ALA A 118 21.66 -1.87 2.76
N CYS A 119 22.01 -2.84 1.91
CA CYS A 119 22.80 -2.58 0.71
C CYS A 119 22.07 -1.68 -0.29
N CYS A 120 20.81 -1.96 -0.60
CA CYS A 120 20.02 -1.13 -1.50
C CYS A 120 19.82 0.31 -0.99
N LEU A 121 19.83 0.52 0.33
CA LEU A 121 19.75 1.83 0.98
C LEU A 121 21.11 2.56 1.09
N GLY A 122 22.20 1.93 0.64
CA GLY A 122 23.56 2.48 0.77
C GLY A 122 24.13 2.44 2.18
N GLN A 123 23.46 1.76 3.13
CA GLN A 123 23.92 1.60 4.51
C GLN A 123 25.00 0.51 4.64
N ARG A 124 25.13 -0.34 3.62
CA ARG A 124 26.12 -1.42 3.56
C ARG A 124 26.65 -1.59 2.15
N ASN A 125 27.95 -1.86 2.02
CA ASN A 125 28.58 -1.95 0.70
C ASN A 125 28.26 -3.25 -0.07
N GLN A 126 28.10 -4.38 0.64
CA GLN A 126 27.83 -5.69 0.03
C GLN A 126 27.21 -6.69 1.00
N THR A 127 26.52 -7.71 0.49
CA THR A 127 26.15 -8.90 1.25
C THR A 127 26.21 -10.14 0.36
N GLY A 128 26.66 -11.26 0.93
CA GLY A 128 26.89 -12.50 0.18
C GLY A 128 27.95 -12.40 -0.92
N GLY A 129 28.84 -11.41 -0.88
CA GLY A 129 29.81 -11.15 -1.95
C GLY A 129 29.26 -10.36 -3.15
N TYR A 130 28.05 -9.80 -3.03
CA TYR A 130 27.39 -9.05 -4.09
C TYR A 130 26.99 -7.64 -3.65
N LYS A 131 26.93 -6.73 -4.62
CA LYS A 131 26.29 -5.42 -4.48
C LYS A 131 24.83 -5.53 -4.84
N TRP A 132 24.00 -4.76 -4.13
CA TRP A 132 22.55 -4.77 -4.31
C TRP A 132 22.03 -3.35 -4.44
N HIS A 133 21.11 -3.15 -5.38
CA HIS A 133 20.37 -1.90 -5.49
C HIS A 133 18.92 -2.17 -5.89
N TYR A 134 18.02 -1.26 -5.54
CA TYR A 134 16.66 -1.32 -6.04
C TYR A 134 16.65 -1.15 -7.57
N GLY A 135 15.85 -1.95 -8.26
CA GLY A 135 15.56 -1.78 -9.67
C GLY A 135 14.54 -0.65 -9.89
N ASN A 136 14.37 -0.23 -11.14
CA ASN A 136 13.37 0.77 -11.47
C ASN A 136 11.97 0.27 -11.13
N TYR A 137 11.27 1.04 -10.31
CA TYR A 137 9.90 0.79 -9.91
C TYR A 137 8.97 0.97 -11.12
N LYS A 138 8.28 -0.09 -11.55
CA LYS A 138 7.07 0.05 -12.36
C LYS A 138 5.87 0.01 -11.42
N ARG A 139 5.29 1.19 -11.13
CA ARG A 139 3.91 1.26 -10.68
C ARG A 139 3.07 0.77 -11.87
N LYS A 140 2.40 -0.37 -11.73
CA LYS A 140 1.27 -0.67 -12.62
C LYS A 140 0.17 0.34 -12.35
#